data_AF-A0A166RJ38-F1
#
_entry.id   AF-A0A166RJ38-F1
#
_cell.length_a   1.000
_cell.length_b   1.000
_cell.length_c   1.000
_cell.angle_alpha   90.00
_cell.angle_beta   90.00
_cell.angle_gamma   90.00
#
_symmetry.space_group_name_H-M   'P 1'
#
loop_
_entity.id
_entity.type
_entity.pdbx_description
1 polymer ?
#
loop_
_entity_poly.entity_id
_entity_poly.type
_entity_poly.pdbx_seq_one_letter_code
_entity_poly.pdbx_strand_id
1 'polypeptide(L)'
;MQKDCAHDVQYSSEIMQVLFQQIYVSTSQTENNMVFQQAEKTGAKALVLTADSAAPEHEFNLPIIHRGIQTAEDACMAVEVGAPAIFLSNHGGHALDGSPSPVEVAREIFEKDPGIFQKIELYADGCVRYGTNALELLALGVRAVGIGRPFMFVNVYGTKDVTRAIQPLKEEIATSAASL
;
A
#
# COMPACT_ATOMS: atom_id res chain seq x y z
N MET A 1 -32.33 -21.45 19.67
CA MET A 1 -32.44 -20.01 19.34
C MET A 1 -31.15 -19.59 18.64
N GLN A 2 -31.03 -19.92 17.35
CA GLN A 2 -30.10 -19.25 16.44
C GLN A 2 -30.74 -17.91 16.10
N LYS A 3 -30.09 -16.80 16.43
CA LYS A 3 -30.46 -15.50 15.89
C LYS A 3 -29.60 -15.26 14.67
N ASP A 4 -30.27 -15.09 13.53
CA ASP A 4 -29.71 -14.64 12.27
C ASP A 4 -28.92 -13.34 12.46
N CYS A 5 -27.61 -13.38 12.23
CA CYS A 5 -26.73 -12.19 12.15
C CYS A 5 -26.57 -11.69 10.72
N ALA A 6 -27.58 -11.87 9.87
CA ALA A 6 -27.65 -11.19 8.58
C ALA A 6 -28.25 -9.79 8.78
N HIS A 7 -27.44 -8.86 9.29
CA HIS A 7 -27.78 -7.45 9.17
C HIS A 7 -27.38 -6.98 7.77
N ASP A 8 -28.39 -6.78 6.93
CA ASP A 8 -28.30 -6.14 5.63
C ASP A 8 -27.44 -4.87 5.73
N VAL A 9 -26.25 -4.94 5.14
CA VAL A 9 -25.44 -3.76 4.85
C VAL A 9 -26.01 -3.19 3.56
N GLN A 10 -26.83 -2.15 3.67
CA GLN A 10 -27.21 -1.37 2.50
C GLN A 10 -25.96 -0.64 1.99
N TYR A 11 -25.31 -1.20 0.98
CA TYR A 11 -24.30 -0.50 0.19
C TYR A 11 -25.02 0.58 -0.63
N SER A 12 -24.74 1.86 -0.38
CA SER A 12 -25.15 2.91 -1.30
C SER A 12 -24.44 2.69 -2.64
N SER A 13 -25.19 2.68 -3.73
CA SER A 13 -24.75 2.36 -5.09
C SER A 13 -23.78 3.38 -5.73
N GLU A 14 -23.11 4.25 -4.97
CA GLU A 14 -22.31 5.35 -5.53
C GLU A 14 -20.98 5.64 -4.79
N ILE A 15 -20.34 4.64 -4.17
CA ILE A 15 -18.93 4.78 -3.76
C ILE A 15 -18.06 3.93 -4.68
N MET A 16 -17.36 4.59 -5.61
CA MET A 16 -16.39 3.93 -6.48
C MET A 16 -15.14 3.56 -5.66
N GLN A 17 -15.16 2.36 -5.08
CA GLN A 17 -14.02 1.80 -4.34
C GLN A 17 -12.91 1.41 -5.32
N VAL A 18 -11.68 1.87 -5.07
CA VAL A 18 -10.50 1.46 -5.82
C VAL A 18 -9.89 0.23 -5.17
N LEU A 19 -9.53 -0.76 -5.98
CA LEU A 19 -8.82 -1.97 -5.57
C LEU A 19 -7.44 -2.01 -6.24
N PHE A 20 -6.40 -2.17 -5.43
CA PHE A 20 -5.10 -2.66 -5.89
C PHE A 20 -4.93 -4.09 -5.41
N GLN A 21 -4.43 -4.98 -6.27
CA GLN A 21 -4.28 -6.38 -5.94
C GLN A 21 -2.83 -6.69 -5.62
N GLN A 22 -2.54 -7.10 -4.38
CA GLN A 22 -1.21 -7.61 -4.03
C GLN A 22 -1.03 -9.03 -4.58
N ILE A 23 0.13 -9.28 -5.20
CA ILE A 23 0.49 -10.56 -5.81
C ILE A 23 1.87 -10.98 -5.33
N TYR A 24 2.02 -12.28 -5.11
CA TYR A 24 3.29 -12.99 -4.96
C TYR A 24 3.48 -13.86 -6.16
N VAL A 25 4.72 -13.96 -6.64
CA VAL A 25 5.04 -14.84 -7.75
C VAL A 25 5.76 -16.08 -7.25
N SER A 26 5.53 -17.21 -7.90
CA SER A 26 6.25 -18.45 -7.70
C SER A 26 7.31 -18.63 -8.79
N THR A 27 8.06 -19.72 -8.70
CA THR A 27 9.00 -20.14 -9.75
C THR A 27 8.30 -20.66 -11.00
N SER A 28 6.98 -20.91 -10.95
CA SER A 28 6.19 -21.44 -12.04
C SER A 28 5.52 -20.31 -12.83
N GLN A 29 5.95 -20.10 -14.07
CA GLN A 29 5.36 -19.08 -14.95
C GLN A 29 3.88 -19.34 -15.22
N THR A 30 3.46 -20.61 -15.29
CA THR A 30 2.06 -20.99 -15.46
C THR A 30 1.20 -20.55 -14.26
N GLU A 31 1.68 -20.78 -13.03
CA GLU A 31 0.97 -20.35 -11.82
C GLU A 31 0.87 -18.82 -11.75
N ASN A 32 1.98 -18.15 -12.05
CA ASN A 32 2.02 -16.68 -12.09
C ASN A 32 0.99 -16.14 -13.08
N ASN A 33 0.96 -16.66 -14.31
CA ASN A 33 0.03 -16.23 -15.35
C ASN A 33 -1.44 -16.44 -14.91
N MET A 34 -1.75 -17.52 -14.21
CA MET A 34 -3.09 -17.74 -13.67
C MET A 34 -3.48 -16.70 -12.62
N VAL A 35 -2.56 -16.38 -11.68
CA VAL A 35 -2.79 -15.37 -10.65
C VAL A 35 -2.98 -13.99 -11.27
N PHE A 36 -2.21 -13.63 -12.29
CA PHE A 36 -2.36 -12.36 -13.00
C PHE A 36 -3.69 -12.25 -13.75
N GLN A 37 -4.06 -13.27 -14.53
CA GLN A 37 -5.36 -13.30 -15.22
C GLN A 37 -6.54 -13.22 -14.25
N GLN A 38 -6.41 -13.82 -13.07
CA GLN A 38 -7.42 -13.71 -12.03
C GLN A 38 -7.46 -12.32 -11.43
N ALA A 39 -6.32 -11.69 -11.19
CA ALA A 39 -6.23 -10.33 -10.67
C ALA A 39 -6.85 -9.30 -11.64
N GLU A 40 -6.62 -9.42 -12.94
CA GLU A 40 -7.23 -8.52 -13.94
C GLU A 40 -8.77 -8.60 -13.95
N LYS A 41 -9.34 -9.79 -13.68
CA LYS A 41 -10.80 -9.99 -13.61
C LYS A 41 -11.45 -9.36 -12.38
N THR A 42 -10.69 -8.97 -11.36
CA THR A 42 -11.23 -8.35 -10.14
C THR A 42 -11.63 -6.89 -10.33
N GLY A 43 -11.26 -6.27 -11.46
CA GLY A 43 -11.42 -4.83 -11.68
C GLY A 43 -10.35 -4.00 -10.94
N ALA A 44 -9.26 -4.63 -10.49
CA ALA A 44 -8.12 -3.95 -9.91
C ALA A 44 -7.55 -2.90 -10.86
N LYS A 45 -7.07 -1.80 -10.28
CA LYS A 45 -6.48 -0.67 -11.03
C LYS A 45 -4.97 -0.73 -11.13
N ALA A 46 -4.33 -1.53 -10.28
CA ALA A 46 -2.90 -1.80 -10.29
C ALA A 46 -2.61 -3.13 -9.60
N LEU A 47 -1.46 -3.71 -9.93
CA LEU A 47 -0.89 -4.89 -9.29
C LEU A 47 0.24 -4.45 -8.36
N VAL A 48 0.22 -4.93 -7.12
CA VAL A 48 1.29 -4.66 -6.15
C VAL A 48 2.13 -5.92 -6.01
N LEU A 49 3.30 -5.93 -6.65
CA LEU A 49 4.26 -7.01 -6.54
C LEU A 49 5.09 -6.81 -5.29
N THR A 50 5.06 -7.79 -4.38
CA THR A 50 5.93 -7.74 -3.21
C THR A 50 7.34 -8.19 -3.64
N ALA A 51 8.33 -7.33 -3.40
CA ALA A 51 9.70 -7.40 -3.92
C ALA A 51 10.56 -8.53 -3.31
N ASP A 52 9.97 -9.42 -2.52
CA ASP A 52 10.55 -10.74 -2.21
C ASP A 52 10.40 -11.73 -3.38
N SER A 53 9.76 -11.30 -4.47
CA SER A 53 9.38 -12.14 -5.60
C SER A 53 9.85 -11.51 -6.93
N ALA A 54 10.55 -12.26 -7.77
CA ALA A 54 11.09 -11.78 -9.05
C ALA A 54 9.97 -11.33 -10.01
N ALA A 55 10.10 -10.18 -10.68
CA ALA A 55 9.13 -9.78 -11.69
C ALA A 55 9.13 -10.79 -12.86
N PRO A 56 7.99 -11.39 -13.24
CA PRO A 56 7.95 -12.30 -14.37
C PRO A 56 7.98 -11.53 -15.69
N GLU A 57 8.62 -12.12 -16.70
CA GLU A 57 8.53 -11.67 -18.09
C GLU A 57 7.11 -11.96 -18.61
N HIS A 58 6.22 -10.97 -18.56
CA HIS A 58 4.89 -11.03 -19.17
C HIS A 58 4.42 -9.61 -19.52
N GLU A 59 3.64 -9.46 -20.59
CA GLU A 59 2.94 -8.20 -20.89
C GLU A 59 1.71 -8.08 -19.99
N PHE A 60 1.64 -7.02 -19.19
CA PHE A 60 0.53 -6.76 -18.28
C PHE A 60 -0.32 -5.60 -18.80
N ASN A 61 -1.65 -5.72 -18.68
CA ASN A 61 -2.54 -4.59 -18.99
C ASN A 61 -2.68 -3.61 -17.81
N LEU A 62 -2.27 -4.03 -16.60
CA LEU A 62 -2.35 -3.23 -15.39
C LEU A 62 -0.98 -2.67 -14.98
N PRO A 63 -0.93 -1.44 -14.43
CA PRO A 63 0.26 -0.87 -13.80
C PRO A 63 0.81 -1.79 -12.70
N ILE A 64 2.13 -1.98 -12.67
CA ILE A 64 2.83 -2.75 -11.64
C ILE A 64 3.49 -1.80 -10.65
N ILE A 65 3.30 -2.07 -9.36
CA ILE A 65 3.88 -1.33 -8.25
C ILE A 65 4.76 -2.28 -7.45
N HIS A 66 6.05 -1.95 -7.32
CA HIS A 66 6.96 -2.73 -6.50
C HIS A 66 6.84 -2.32 -5.03
N ARG A 67 6.41 -3.25 -4.17
CA ARG A 67 6.29 -3.07 -2.73
C ARG A 67 7.39 -3.80 -1.98
N GLY A 68 8.07 -3.10 -1.08
CA GLY A 68 9.22 -3.66 -0.36
C GLY A 68 10.51 -2.88 -0.57
N ILE A 69 10.43 -1.73 -1.23
CA ILE A 69 11.57 -0.85 -1.47
C ILE A 69 12.07 -0.30 -0.13
N GLN A 70 13.36 -0.49 0.14
CA GLN A 70 13.98 -0.16 1.43
C GLN A 70 15.28 0.64 1.30
N THR A 71 15.64 1.07 0.08
CA THR A 71 16.85 1.85 -0.20
C THR A 71 16.58 2.90 -1.28
N ALA A 72 17.40 3.95 -1.33
CA ALA A 72 17.32 4.94 -2.39
C ALA A 72 17.84 4.41 -3.74
N GLU A 73 18.77 3.45 -3.73
CA GLU A 73 19.23 2.72 -4.92
C GLU A 73 18.07 2.01 -5.62
N ASP A 74 17.25 1.26 -4.87
CA ASP A 74 16.11 0.54 -5.43
C ASP A 74 15.04 1.49 -5.98
N ALA A 75 14.84 2.65 -5.33
CA ALA A 75 13.96 3.70 -5.85
C ALA A 75 14.48 4.28 -7.18
N CYS A 76 15.79 4.48 -7.31
CA CYS A 76 16.42 4.92 -8.55
C CYS A 76 16.24 3.89 -9.67
N MET A 77 16.47 2.60 -9.38
CA MET A 77 16.24 1.52 -10.34
C MET A 77 14.78 1.46 -10.79
N ALA A 78 13.83 1.65 -9.87
CA ALA A 78 12.40 1.69 -10.21
C ALA A 78 12.05 2.83 -11.19
N VAL A 79 12.69 3.99 -11.04
CA VAL A 79 12.57 5.10 -12.00
C VAL A 79 13.16 4.73 -13.36
N GLU A 80 14.35 4.10 -13.39
CA GLU A 80 15.03 3.71 -14.62
C GLU A 80 14.24 2.68 -15.44
N VAL A 81 13.57 1.75 -14.78
CA VAL A 81 12.68 0.76 -15.45
C VAL A 81 11.30 1.33 -15.79
N GLY A 82 11.03 2.59 -15.46
CA GLY A 82 9.76 3.26 -15.76
C GLY A 82 8.57 2.75 -14.94
N ALA A 83 8.81 2.29 -13.71
CA ALA A 83 7.72 1.90 -12.83
C ALA A 83 6.81 3.10 -12.53
N PRO A 84 5.48 2.94 -12.53
CA PRO A 84 4.53 4.02 -12.29
C PRO A 84 4.53 4.48 -10.83
N ALA A 85 4.79 3.56 -9.90
CA ALA A 85 4.87 3.82 -8.47
C ALA A 85 5.75 2.79 -7.75
N ILE A 86 6.22 3.14 -6.57
CA ILE A 86 6.87 2.22 -5.62
C ILE A 86 6.20 2.28 -4.25
N PHE A 87 6.36 1.22 -3.48
CA PHE A 87 5.87 1.12 -2.11
C PHE A 87 7.05 0.91 -1.14
N LEU A 88 7.33 1.92 -0.32
CA LEU A 88 8.28 1.84 0.79
C LEU A 88 7.67 1.01 1.90
N SER A 89 8.24 -0.16 2.18
CA SER A 89 7.69 -1.08 3.18
C SER A 89 8.73 -2.10 3.61
N ASN A 90 8.79 -2.38 4.91
CA ASN A 90 9.54 -3.51 5.47
C ASN A 90 8.61 -4.65 5.94
N HIS A 91 7.43 -4.77 5.33
CA HIS A 91 6.40 -5.75 5.69
C HIS A 91 5.88 -5.57 7.14
N GLY A 92 5.90 -4.34 7.64
CA GLY A 92 5.52 -4.03 9.02
C GLY A 92 6.45 -4.60 10.09
N GLY A 93 7.72 -4.83 9.73
CA GLY A 93 8.78 -5.35 10.60
C GLY A 93 8.87 -6.88 10.67
N HIS A 94 8.33 -7.61 9.69
CA HIS A 94 8.27 -9.08 9.72
C HIS A 94 9.21 -9.78 8.73
N ALA A 95 9.84 -9.02 7.82
CA ALA A 95 10.74 -9.59 6.82
C ALA A 95 12.18 -9.68 7.34
N LEU A 96 12.81 -8.53 7.60
CA LEU A 96 14.18 -8.43 8.09
C LEU A 96 14.22 -7.59 9.37
N ASP A 97 14.75 -8.16 10.45
CA ASP A 97 14.92 -7.43 11.71
C ASP A 97 16.04 -6.37 11.56
N GLY A 98 15.83 -5.20 12.18
CA GLY A 98 16.70 -4.04 12.01
C GLY A 98 16.59 -3.35 10.65
N SER A 99 15.61 -3.70 9.82
CA SER A 99 15.31 -2.95 8.58
C SER A 99 14.92 -1.50 8.88
N PRO A 100 15.30 -0.55 8.01
CA PRO A 100 14.92 0.84 8.19
C PRO A 100 13.40 1.00 8.14
N SER A 101 12.92 2.02 8.83
CA SER A 101 11.52 2.45 8.71
C SER A 101 11.27 3.12 7.36
N PRO A 102 10.03 3.06 6.82
CA PRO A 102 9.69 3.77 5.60
C PRO A 102 9.97 5.28 5.63
N VAL A 103 9.90 5.90 6.82
CA VAL A 103 10.23 7.31 7.02
C VAL A 103 11.73 7.55 6.81
N GLU A 104 12.59 6.67 7.35
CA GLU A 104 14.04 6.74 7.14
C GLU A 104 14.41 6.54 5.67
N VAL A 105 13.77 5.59 4.99
CA VAL A 105 13.98 5.35 3.55
C VAL A 105 13.51 6.54 2.71
N ALA A 106 12.34 7.13 3.01
CA ALA A 106 11.87 8.33 2.33
C ALA A 106 12.86 9.50 2.51
N ARG A 107 13.42 9.65 3.73
CA ARG A 107 14.43 10.68 4.00
C ARG A 107 15.72 10.42 3.23
N GLU A 108 16.19 9.17 3.18
CA GLU A 108 17.37 8.77 2.40
C GLU A 108 17.20 9.09 0.91
N ILE A 109 16.04 8.77 0.32
CA ILE A 109 15.71 9.12 -1.07
C ILE A 109 15.80 10.63 -1.26
N PHE A 110 15.22 11.42 -0.35
CA PHE A 110 15.25 12.87 -0.42
C PHE A 110 16.66 13.45 -0.32
N GLU A 111 17.49 12.92 0.59
CA GLU A 111 18.88 13.34 0.77
C GLU A 111 19.74 13.00 -0.46
N LYS A 112 19.45 11.88 -1.14
CA LYS A 112 20.24 11.38 -2.27
C LYS A 112 19.83 11.97 -3.62
N ASP A 113 18.54 11.93 -3.97
CA ASP A 113 17.98 12.57 -5.16
C ASP A 113 16.52 12.98 -4.89
N PRO A 114 16.25 14.22 -4.47
CA PRO A 114 14.88 14.69 -4.26
C PRO A 114 14.06 14.74 -5.56
N GLY A 115 14.71 14.68 -6.73
CA GLY A 115 14.05 14.58 -8.03
C GLY A 115 13.30 13.27 -8.21
N ILE A 116 13.59 12.22 -7.44
CA ILE A 116 12.86 10.94 -7.51
C ILE A 116 11.37 11.14 -7.20
N PHE A 117 11.02 11.99 -6.23
CA PHE A 117 9.63 12.31 -5.87
C PHE A 117 8.81 12.95 -6.99
N GLN A 118 9.46 13.46 -8.05
CA GLN A 118 8.81 14.05 -9.22
C GLN A 118 8.74 13.07 -10.40
N LYS A 119 9.53 11.99 -10.37
CA LYS A 119 9.66 11.02 -11.46
C LYS A 119 8.77 9.79 -11.25
N ILE A 120 8.46 9.43 -10.01
CA ILE A 120 7.67 8.25 -9.65
C ILE A 120 6.77 8.54 -8.45
N GLU A 121 5.59 7.91 -8.37
CA GLU A 121 4.76 8.00 -7.17
C GLU A 121 5.35 7.12 -6.05
N LEU A 122 5.51 7.69 -4.86
CA LEU A 122 5.92 6.94 -3.67
C LEU A 122 4.73 6.68 -2.78
N TYR A 123 4.45 5.42 -2.50
CA TYR A 123 3.55 4.98 -1.43
C TYR A 123 4.39 4.45 -0.27
N ALA A 124 3.85 4.46 0.94
CA ALA A 124 4.56 3.92 2.11
C ALA A 124 3.61 3.22 3.08
N ASP A 125 4.04 2.13 3.71
CA ASP A 125 3.38 1.54 4.87
C ASP A 125 4.38 1.06 5.89
N GLY A 126 3.94 0.94 7.14
CA GLY A 126 4.76 0.48 8.24
C GLY A 126 4.54 1.34 9.47
N CYS A 127 4.10 0.71 10.56
CA CYS A 127 3.95 1.35 11.88
C CYS A 127 3.04 2.60 11.98
N VAL A 128 2.28 2.95 10.94
CA VAL A 128 1.27 4.03 10.99
C VAL A 128 0.12 3.66 11.92
N ARG A 129 -0.04 4.39 13.02
CA ARG A 129 -1.12 4.21 14.01
C ARG A 129 -1.95 5.46 14.22
N TYR A 130 -1.31 6.60 14.08
CA TYR A 130 -1.86 7.92 14.31
C TYR A 130 -1.84 8.74 13.03
N GLY A 131 -2.77 9.67 12.91
CA GLY A 131 -2.82 10.63 11.80
C GLY A 131 -1.51 11.41 11.64
N THR A 132 -0.80 11.70 12.74
CA THR A 132 0.52 12.34 12.70
C THR A 132 1.58 11.49 12.00
N ASN A 133 1.58 10.16 12.19
CA ASN A 133 2.51 9.28 11.47
C ASN A 133 2.25 9.30 9.96
N ALA A 134 0.99 9.39 9.54
CA ALA A 134 0.65 9.56 8.13
C ALA A 134 1.13 10.92 7.61
N LEU A 135 0.95 11.99 8.40
CA LEU A 135 1.39 13.34 8.03
C LEU A 135 2.91 13.45 7.86
N GLU A 136 3.71 12.79 8.69
CA GLU A 136 5.18 12.76 8.53
C GLU A 136 5.59 12.24 7.16
N LEU A 137 5.01 11.11 6.71
CA LEU A 137 5.27 10.55 5.38
C LEU A 137 4.75 11.45 4.26
N LEU A 138 3.53 11.97 4.40
CA LEU A 138 2.93 12.87 3.41
C LEU A 138 3.77 14.15 3.25
N ALA A 139 4.28 14.71 4.35
CA ALA A 139 5.12 15.91 4.36
C ALA A 139 6.48 15.68 3.67
N LEU A 140 7.00 14.45 3.70
CA LEU A 140 8.21 14.05 2.95
C LEU A 140 7.97 13.88 1.44
N GLY A 141 6.72 13.99 0.97
CA GLY A 141 6.37 13.84 -0.45
C GLY A 141 5.83 12.46 -0.82
N VAL A 142 5.61 11.56 0.14
CA VAL A 142 4.88 10.31 -0.10
C VAL A 142 3.44 10.64 -0.54
N ARG A 143 2.97 10.00 -1.60
CA ARG A 143 1.65 10.24 -2.22
C ARG A 143 0.52 9.56 -1.47
N ALA A 144 0.75 8.36 -0.92
CA ALA A 144 -0.26 7.59 -0.19
C ALA A 144 0.37 6.77 0.93
N VAL A 145 -0.37 6.64 2.04
CA VAL A 145 0.09 5.93 3.24
C VAL A 145 -0.83 4.74 3.52
N GLY A 146 -0.27 3.54 3.53
CA GLY A 146 -0.97 2.28 3.81
C GLY A 146 -1.02 1.94 5.30
N ILE A 147 -2.11 1.29 5.72
CA ILE A 147 -2.36 0.89 7.11
C ILE A 147 -2.84 -0.56 7.16
N GLY A 148 -2.05 -1.43 7.78
CA GLY A 148 -2.37 -2.85 7.93
C GLY A 148 -3.02 -3.18 9.28
N ARG A 149 -2.18 -3.43 10.30
CA ARG A 149 -2.59 -3.97 11.62
C ARG A 149 -3.78 -3.27 12.28
N PRO A 150 -3.90 -1.92 12.31
CA PRO A 150 -5.08 -1.27 12.87
C PRO A 150 -6.40 -1.77 12.27
N PHE A 151 -6.52 -1.84 10.94
CA PHE A 151 -7.72 -2.35 10.28
C PHE A 151 -7.90 -3.86 10.47
N MET A 152 -6.81 -4.62 10.55
CA MET A 152 -6.87 -6.05 10.89
C MET A 152 -7.47 -6.27 12.29
N PHE A 153 -7.09 -5.45 13.28
CA PHE A 153 -7.63 -5.57 14.64
C PHE A 153 -9.10 -5.15 14.73
N VAL A 154 -9.51 -4.12 13.97
CA VAL A 154 -10.92 -3.69 13.94
C VAL A 154 -11.82 -4.75 13.31
N ASN A 155 -11.27 -5.63 12.47
CA ASN A 155 -12.04 -6.69 11.81
C ASN A 155 -12.79 -7.63 12.77
N VAL A 156 -12.36 -7.74 14.04
CA VAL A 156 -13.08 -8.52 15.07
C VAL A 156 -14.48 -7.97 15.38
N TYR A 157 -14.76 -6.71 15.03
CA TYR A 157 -16.05 -6.05 15.20
C TYR A 157 -16.90 -6.08 13.92
N GLY A 158 -16.36 -6.60 12.81
CA GLY A 158 -17.05 -6.75 11.53
C GLY A 158 -16.96 -5.53 10.61
N THR A 159 -17.49 -5.68 9.39
CA THR A 159 -17.28 -4.74 8.28
C THR A 159 -17.72 -3.31 8.58
N LYS A 160 -18.85 -3.13 9.29
CA LYS A 160 -19.37 -1.80 9.63
C LYS A 160 -18.38 -1.01 10.48
N ASP A 161 -17.71 -1.67 11.41
CA ASP A 161 -16.72 -1.03 12.28
C ASP A 161 -15.38 -0.83 11.57
N VAL A 162 -14.99 -1.71 10.63
CA VAL A 162 -13.85 -1.47 9.74
C VAL A 162 -14.05 -0.19 8.93
N THR A 163 -15.23 0.01 8.36
CA THR A 163 -15.57 1.26 7.66
C THR A 163 -15.57 2.45 8.62
N ARG A 164 -16.12 2.28 9.83
CA ARG A 164 -16.15 3.34 10.85
C ARG A 164 -14.74 3.75 11.30
N ALA A 165 -13.78 2.85 11.36
CA ALA A 165 -12.39 3.13 11.77
C ALA A 165 -11.64 4.08 10.81
N ILE A 166 -12.13 4.26 9.58
CA ILE A 166 -11.61 5.27 8.65
C ILE A 166 -11.86 6.69 9.18
N GLN A 167 -13.00 6.91 9.82
CA GLN A 167 -13.43 8.23 10.28
C GLN A 167 -12.49 8.87 11.33
N PRO A 168 -12.14 8.20 12.46
CA PRO A 168 -11.25 8.79 13.45
C PRO A 168 -9.85 9.08 12.87
N LEU A 169 -9.34 8.22 11.98
CA LEU A 169 -8.08 8.46 11.30
C LEU A 169 -8.14 9.72 10.43
N LYS A 170 -9.22 9.91 9.67
CA LYS A 170 -9.44 11.10 8.84
C LYS A 170 -9.51 12.37 9.69
N GLU A 171 -10.23 12.31 10.80
CA GLU A 171 -10.35 13.43 11.76
C GLU A 171 -9.01 13.79 12.39
N GLU A 172 -8.22 12.79 12.78
CA GLU A 172 -6.90 13.00 13.36
C GLU A 172 -5.92 13.64 12.36
N ILE A 173 -5.90 13.15 11.11
CA ILE A 173 -5.11 13.76 10.03
C ILE A 173 -5.53 15.21 9.81
N ALA A 174 -6.84 15.49 9.68
CA ALA A 174 -7.34 16.84 9.42
C ALA A 174 -7.02 17.82 10.57
N THR A 175 -7.24 17.38 11.82
CA THR A 175 -6.99 18.20 13.02
C THR A 175 -5.50 18.48 13.19
N SER A 176 -4.66 17.47 13.00
CA SER A 176 -3.20 17.60 13.12
C SER A 176 -2.64 18.49 12.01
N ALA A 177 -3.10 18.33 10.77
CA ALA A 177 -2.68 19.17 9.65
C ALA A 177 -3.07 20.64 9.83
N ALA A 178 -4.23 20.91 10.44
CA ALA A 178 -4.67 22.28 10.74
C ALA A 178 -3.85 22.96 11.86
N SER A 179 -3.06 22.18 12.60
CA SER A 179 -2.24 22.66 13.72
C SER A 179 -0.77 22.87 13.36
N LEU A 180 -0.38 22.58 12.10
CA LEU A 180 0.96 22.79 11.53
C LEU A 180 1.04 24.14 10.81
#